data_AF-A0A3Q3JGH9-F1
#
_entry.id   AF-A0A3Q3JGH9-F1
#
_cell.length_a   1.000
_cell.length_b   1.000
_cell.length_c   1.000
_cell.angle_alpha   90.00
_cell.angle_beta   90.00
_cell.angle_gamma   90.00
#
_symmetry.space_group_name_H-M   'P 1'
#
loop_
_entity.id
_entity.type
_entity.pdbx_description
1 polymer ?
#
loop_
_entity_poly.entity_id
_entity_poly.type
_entity_poly.pdbx_seq_one_letter_code
_entity_poly.pdbx_strand_id
1 'polypeptide(L)'
;MGDLNAKIGKDNLGKELIMGTQNLGKMNENGELFTDFCAFNDLVISGIKTSTKKPGFHQMTDLPTTANMLLPLLQKVWREGRVPADWKKGHMVKPPKKGDLGSCKNWRGIMLLSVPSKVLTRIILDRLKDAVEEKLRPEQAGFRKDKSCTDQIVTLRIIIE
;
A
#
# COMPACT_ATOMS: atom_id res chain seq x y z
N MET A 1 -5.78 3.51 6.64
CA MET A 1 -5.51 3.53 5.18
C MET A 1 -6.31 2.39 4.58
N GLY A 2 -7.33 2.67 3.78
CA GLY A 2 -8.26 1.63 3.32
C GLY A 2 -7.66 0.82 2.18
N ASP A 3 -7.84 -0.49 2.27
CA ASP A 3 -7.45 -1.44 1.26
C ASP A 3 -8.25 -1.19 -0.03
N LEU A 4 -7.55 -1.04 -1.16
CA LEU A 4 -8.15 -0.99 -2.49
C LEU A 4 -8.71 -2.37 -2.89
N ASN A 5 -8.22 -3.44 -2.26
CA ASN A 5 -8.48 -4.83 -2.66
C ASN A 5 -8.32 -5.06 -4.18
N ALA A 6 -7.56 -4.21 -4.85
CA ALA A 6 -7.29 -4.26 -6.27
C ALA A 6 -6.22 -5.32 -6.53
N LYS A 7 -6.55 -6.32 -7.33
CA LYS A 7 -5.64 -7.35 -7.81
C LYS A 7 -5.48 -7.10 -9.29
N ILE A 8 -4.26 -6.84 -9.72
CA ILE A 8 -3.97 -6.40 -11.08
C ILE A 8 -3.46 -7.57 -11.93
N GLY A 9 -2.75 -8.53 -11.32
CA GLY A 9 -2.22 -9.71 -12.00
C GLY A 9 -1.14 -9.43 -13.06
N LYS A 10 -0.53 -10.50 -13.58
CA LYS A 10 0.70 -10.42 -14.42
C LYS A 10 0.47 -9.99 -15.86
N ASP A 11 -0.75 -10.16 -16.36
CA ASP A 11 -1.06 -9.91 -17.75
C ASP A 11 -1.17 -8.40 -17.99
N ASN A 12 -0.23 -7.86 -18.77
CA ASN A 12 -0.14 -6.45 -19.07
C ASN A 12 -0.33 -6.15 -20.57
N LEU A 13 -0.88 -7.10 -21.33
CA LEU A 13 -1.12 -6.93 -22.76
C LEU A 13 -2.02 -5.70 -23.01
N GLY A 14 -1.50 -4.73 -23.77
CA GLY A 14 -2.17 -3.45 -24.04
C GLY A 14 -2.14 -2.43 -22.89
N LYS A 15 -1.45 -2.74 -21.79
CA LYS A 15 -1.24 -1.85 -20.62
C LYS A 15 0.25 -1.73 -20.24
N GLU A 16 1.16 -2.00 -21.17
CA GLU A 16 2.61 -2.13 -20.92
C GLU A 16 3.25 -0.84 -20.40
N LEU A 17 2.68 0.31 -20.74
CA LEU A 17 3.16 1.64 -20.29
C LEU A 17 2.78 1.95 -18.83
N ILE A 18 1.78 1.27 -18.29
CA ILE A 18 1.17 1.54 -16.98
C ILE A 18 1.46 0.42 -15.99
N MET A 19 1.58 -0.81 -16.50
CA MET A 19 1.69 -2.05 -15.74
C MET A 19 2.92 -2.85 -16.11
N GLY A 20 3.69 -3.22 -15.08
CA GLY A 20 4.74 -4.22 -15.20
C GLY A 20 4.24 -5.66 -15.24
N THR A 21 5.05 -6.54 -15.85
CA THR A 21 4.79 -7.98 -16.02
C THR A 21 4.88 -8.82 -14.73
N GLN A 22 5.16 -8.19 -13.59
CA GLN A 22 5.55 -8.86 -12.34
C GLN A 22 4.46 -8.78 -11.23
N ASN A 23 3.29 -8.23 -11.55
CA ASN A 23 2.15 -8.08 -10.64
C ASN A 23 1.56 -9.46 -10.25
N LEU A 24 1.24 -9.72 -8.98
CA LEU A 24 0.76 -11.05 -8.53
C LEU A 24 -0.78 -11.16 -8.48
N GLY A 25 -1.29 -12.36 -8.72
CA GLY A 25 -2.72 -12.69 -8.69
C GLY A 25 -3.39 -12.68 -10.07
N LYS A 26 -4.70 -12.95 -10.10
CA LYS A 26 -5.54 -12.73 -11.28
C LYS A 26 -6.19 -11.35 -11.15
N MET A 27 -6.27 -10.62 -12.27
CA MET A 27 -6.92 -9.32 -12.28
C MET A 27 -8.37 -9.45 -11.79
N ASN A 28 -8.80 -8.54 -10.90
CA ASN A 28 -10.20 -8.41 -10.48
C ASN A 28 -10.77 -7.08 -10.98
N GLU A 29 -12.10 -6.92 -10.89
CA GLU A 29 -12.81 -5.70 -11.34
C GLU A 29 -12.21 -4.41 -10.73
N ASN A 30 -11.84 -4.45 -9.45
CA ASN A 30 -11.18 -3.32 -8.78
C ASN A 30 -9.76 -3.04 -9.34
N GLY A 31 -9.06 -4.08 -9.79
CA GLY A 31 -7.78 -4.00 -10.47
C GLY A 31 -7.91 -3.36 -11.84
N GLU A 32 -8.90 -3.75 -12.64
CA GLU A 32 -9.20 -3.13 -13.95
C GLU A 32 -9.48 -1.63 -13.79
N LEU A 33 -10.41 -1.28 -12.90
CA LEU A 33 -10.75 0.11 -12.59
C LEU A 33 -9.53 0.92 -12.12
N PHE A 34 -8.64 0.30 -11.34
CA PHE A 34 -7.42 0.95 -10.88
C PHE A 34 -6.42 1.13 -12.02
N THR A 35 -6.31 0.17 -12.95
CA THR A 35 -5.41 0.27 -14.10
C THR A 35 -5.88 1.31 -15.11
N ASP A 36 -7.18 1.39 -15.37
CA ASP A 36 -7.77 2.41 -16.25
C ASP A 36 -7.63 3.81 -15.64
N PHE A 37 -7.80 3.91 -14.32
CA PHE A 37 -7.52 5.14 -13.59
C PHE A 37 -6.04 5.55 -13.75
N CYS A 38 -5.10 4.60 -13.57
CA CYS A 38 -3.69 4.89 -13.74
C CYS A 38 -3.33 5.31 -15.17
N ALA A 39 -3.95 4.68 -16.17
CA ALA A 39 -3.85 5.06 -17.58
C ALA A 39 -4.31 6.51 -17.82
N PHE A 40 -5.47 6.88 -17.29
CA PHE A 40 -6.06 8.21 -17.47
C PHE A 40 -5.24 9.33 -16.82
N ASN A 41 -4.43 9.01 -15.80
CA ASN A 41 -3.68 9.99 -15.02
C ASN A 41 -2.16 9.91 -15.26
N ASP A 42 -1.72 9.20 -16.30
CA ASP A 42 -0.30 8.98 -16.62
C ASP A 42 0.51 8.43 -15.42
N LEU A 43 -0.10 7.53 -14.64
CA LEU A 43 0.49 6.94 -13.45
C LEU A 43 1.01 5.54 -13.75
N VAL A 44 2.24 5.26 -13.30
CA VAL A 44 2.82 3.92 -13.39
C VAL A 44 2.60 3.15 -12.08
N ILE A 45 2.13 1.91 -12.20
CA ILE A 45 1.86 1.03 -11.06
C ILE A 45 3.15 0.33 -10.67
N SER A 46 3.84 0.87 -9.66
CA SER A 46 5.02 0.25 -9.05
C SER A 46 4.71 -0.21 -7.61
N GLY A 47 4.68 -1.52 -7.38
CA GLY A 47 4.26 -2.12 -6.11
C GLY A 47 5.35 -2.13 -5.04
N ILE A 48 5.23 -1.33 -3.98
CA ILE A 48 6.15 -1.37 -2.81
C ILE A 48 5.69 -2.47 -1.84
N LYS A 49 6.59 -3.42 -1.53
CA LYS A 49 6.34 -4.54 -0.60
C LYS A 49 6.06 -4.02 0.82
N THR A 50 4.85 -4.22 1.33
CA THR A 50 4.58 -4.17 2.78
C THR A 50 4.88 -5.54 3.38
N SER A 51 5.84 -5.62 4.30
CA SER A 51 6.14 -6.87 5.02
C SER A 51 4.97 -7.24 5.93
N THR A 52 4.11 -8.12 5.42
CA THR A 52 3.39 -9.21 6.10
C THR A 52 2.89 -10.18 5.01
N LYS A 53 3.54 -11.35 4.92
CA LYS A 53 3.30 -12.52 4.02
C LYS A 53 3.96 -12.52 2.61
N LYS A 54 5.12 -13.18 2.55
CA LYS A 54 5.81 -13.86 1.40
C LYS A 54 6.37 -12.98 0.25
N PRO A 55 7.46 -13.44 -0.44
CA PRO A 55 8.37 -12.55 -1.17
C PRO A 55 7.96 -12.33 -2.64
N GLY A 56 7.90 -11.08 -3.09
CA GLY A 56 8.18 -10.74 -4.49
C GLY A 56 7.52 -9.47 -5.03
N PHE A 57 7.95 -8.91 -6.17
CA PHE A 57 9.20 -8.22 -6.53
C PHE A 57 8.80 -7.09 -7.51
N HIS A 58 9.66 -6.09 -7.68
CA HIS A 58 9.36 -4.78 -8.26
C HIS A 58 9.52 -4.75 -9.79
N GLN A 59 8.80 -3.85 -10.48
CA GLN A 59 9.30 -3.19 -11.69
C GLN A 59 9.67 -1.76 -11.30
N MET A 60 10.91 -1.61 -10.85
CA MET A 60 11.72 -0.44 -11.15
C MET A 60 12.85 -0.96 -12.03
N THR A 61 13.42 -0.10 -12.86
CA THR A 61 14.85 -0.15 -13.18
C THR A 61 15.61 -0.78 -12.01
N ASP A 62 16.29 -1.89 -12.28
CA ASP A 62 17.05 -2.74 -11.37
C ASP A 62 17.08 -2.31 -9.87
N LEU A 63 16.63 -3.21 -8.99
CA LEU A 63 16.59 -3.01 -7.53
C LEU A 63 17.88 -2.40 -6.94
N PRO A 64 19.10 -2.79 -7.38
CA PRO A 64 20.34 -2.16 -6.94
C PRO A 64 20.42 -0.67 -7.29
N THR A 65 20.12 -0.26 -8.51
CA THR A 65 20.16 1.15 -8.94
C THR A 65 19.15 1.99 -8.18
N THR A 66 17.93 1.49 -8.01
CA THR A 66 16.93 2.20 -7.20
C THR A 66 17.40 2.36 -5.76
N ALA A 67 17.93 1.30 -5.15
CA ALA A 67 18.44 1.36 -3.78
C ALA A 67 19.60 2.36 -3.66
N ASN A 68 20.53 2.36 -4.62
CA ASN A 68 21.66 3.28 -4.68
C ASN A 68 21.22 4.75 -4.85
N MET A 69 20.14 5.01 -5.58
CA MET A 69 19.57 6.36 -5.71
C MET A 69 18.82 6.83 -4.45
N LEU A 70 18.05 5.93 -3.82
CA LEU A 70 17.20 6.28 -2.68
C LEU A 70 17.96 6.35 -1.35
N LEU A 71 18.97 5.51 -1.15
CA LEU A 71 19.72 5.42 0.11
C LEU A 71 20.33 6.77 0.56
N PRO A 72 21.06 7.53 -0.28
CA PRO A 72 21.63 8.81 0.15
C PRO A 72 20.56 9.85 0.50
N LEU A 73 19.41 9.83 -0.19
CA LEU A 73 18.27 10.70 0.13
C LEU A 73 17.70 10.36 1.51
N LEU A 74 17.45 9.08 1.78
CA LEU A 74 16.92 8.63 3.07
C LEU A 74 17.89 8.91 4.22
N GLN A 75 19.19 8.71 4.02
CA GLN A 75 20.22 9.03 5.01
C GLN A 75 20.27 10.53 5.31
N LYS A 76 20.15 11.39 4.28
CA LYS A 76 20.08 12.84 4.46
C LYS A 76 18.88 13.24 5.31
N VAL A 77 17.69 12.72 4.97
CA VAL A 77 16.46 12.97 5.73
C VAL A 77 16.60 12.51 7.18
N TRP A 78 17.21 11.34 7.41
CA TRP A 78 17.42 10.79 8.74
C TRP A 78 18.36 11.67 9.59
N ARG A 79 19.46 12.16 9.01
CA ARG A 79 20.43 13.02 9.71
C ARG A 79 19.90 14.42 9.98
N GLU A 80 19.18 15.01 9.02
CA GLU A 80 18.68 16.39 9.13
C GLU A 80 17.33 16.47 9.85
N GLY A 81 16.62 15.35 10.02
CA GLY A 81 15.26 15.32 10.57
C GLY A 81 14.23 16.05 9.71
N ARG A 82 14.56 16.38 8.45
CA ARG A 82 13.72 17.16 7.54
C ARG A 82 13.36 16.35 6.31
N VAL A 83 12.06 16.21 6.06
CA VAL A 83 11.52 15.55 4.87
C VAL A 83 11.27 16.61 3.77
N PRO A 84 11.64 16.35 2.50
CA PRO A 84 11.37 17.26 1.39
C PRO A 84 9.89 17.65 1.30
N ALA A 85 9.62 18.92 0.95
CA ALA A 85 8.25 19.43 0.85
C ALA A 85 7.41 18.64 -0.17
N ASP A 86 8.02 18.18 -1.25
CA ASP A 86 7.32 17.41 -2.29
C ASP A 86 6.86 16.04 -1.80
N TRP A 87 7.53 15.45 -0.80
CA TRP A 87 7.09 14.17 -0.22
C TRP A 87 5.86 14.32 0.69
N LYS A 88 5.54 15.57 1.08
CA LYS A 88 4.32 15.93 1.81
C LYS A 88 3.13 16.15 0.86
N LYS A 89 3.39 16.27 -0.44
CA LYS A 89 2.35 16.35 -1.47
C LYS A 89 1.97 14.92 -1.88
N GLY A 90 0.69 14.73 -2.18
CA GLY A 90 0.19 13.47 -2.71
C GLY A 90 -0.94 13.73 -3.70
N HIS A 91 -1.10 12.83 -4.66
CA HIS A 91 -2.17 12.93 -5.64
C HIS A 91 -3.43 12.30 -5.06
N MET A 92 -4.50 13.09 -4.91
CA MET A 92 -5.79 12.58 -4.44
C MET A 92 -6.52 11.90 -5.58
N VAL A 93 -6.88 10.64 -5.34
CA VAL A 93 -7.58 9.77 -6.27
C VAL A 93 -8.86 9.30 -5.60
N LYS A 94 -9.93 9.14 -6.37
CA LYS A 94 -11.18 8.58 -5.86
C LYS A 94 -11.49 7.29 -6.62
N PRO A 95 -11.03 6.12 -6.17
CA PRO A 95 -11.47 4.86 -6.74
C PRO A 95 -12.93 4.57 -6.31
N PRO A 96 -13.73 3.97 -7.20
CA PRO A 96 -15.08 3.56 -6.87
C PRO A 96 -15.07 2.40 -5.85
N LYS A 97 -16.08 2.35 -5.00
CA LYS A 97 -16.46 1.23 -4.14
C LYS A 97 -17.63 0.50 -4.80
N LYS A 98 -17.87 -0.72 -4.36
CA LYS A 98 -19.07 -1.48 -4.74
C LYS A 98 -20.35 -0.69 -4.46
N GLY A 99 -21.26 -0.65 -5.43
CA GLY A 99 -22.54 0.05 -5.36
C GLY A 99 -22.79 0.90 -6.60
N ASP A 100 -23.82 1.74 -6.54
CA ASP A 100 -24.15 2.70 -7.61
C ASP A 100 -23.07 3.78 -7.78
N LEU A 101 -22.52 3.91 -8.99
CA LEU A 101 -21.47 4.88 -9.33
C LEU A 101 -21.99 6.32 -9.38
N GLY A 102 -23.30 6.53 -9.56
CA GLY A 102 -23.94 7.84 -9.49
C GLY A 102 -23.95 8.45 -8.08
N SER A 103 -23.78 7.62 -7.04
CA SER A 103 -23.77 8.08 -5.65
C SER A 103 -22.36 8.45 -5.17
N CYS A 104 -22.17 9.71 -4.76
CA CYS A 104 -20.89 10.19 -4.23
C CYS A 104 -20.37 9.39 -3.01
N LYS A 105 -21.25 8.74 -2.24
CA LYS A 105 -20.89 7.93 -1.07
C LYS A 105 -20.09 6.66 -1.43
N ASN A 106 -20.26 6.19 -2.66
CA ASN A 106 -19.58 5.01 -3.18
C ASN A 106 -18.19 5.34 -3.74
N TRP A 107 -17.68 6.54 -3.55
CA TRP A 107 -16.31 6.90 -3.94
C TRP A 107 -15.41 6.97 -2.71
N ARG A 108 -14.20 6.39 -2.79
CA ARG A 108 -13.22 6.41 -1.69
C ARG A 108 -12.05 7.32 -2.04
N GLY A 109 -11.84 8.40 -1.29
CA GLY A 109 -10.59 9.16 -1.41
C GLY A 109 -9.37 8.34 -0.96
N ILE A 110 -8.35 8.28 -1.80
CA ILE A 110 -7.02 7.70 -1.52
C ILE A 110 -5.97 8.70 -1.98
N MET A 111 -4.95 8.89 -1.15
CA MET A 111 -3.82 9.74 -1.50
C MET A 111 -2.64 8.88 -1.95
N LEU A 112 -2.20 9.10 -3.19
CA LEU A 112 -1.00 8.48 -3.74
C LEU A 112 0.22 9.29 -3.30
N LEU A 113 1.03 8.67 -2.45
CA LEU A 113 2.30 9.24 -1.97
C LEU A 113 3.46 8.81 -2.85
N SER A 114 4.52 9.62 -2.85
CA SER A 114 5.77 9.32 -3.54
C SER A 114 6.40 8.01 -3.02
N VAL A 115 7.06 7.28 -3.93
CA VAL A 115 7.80 6.05 -3.60
C VAL A 115 8.79 6.24 -2.44
N PRO A 116 9.69 7.24 -2.45
CA PRO A 116 10.62 7.43 -1.35
C PRO A 116 9.94 7.71 0.01
N SER A 117 8.82 8.43 0.01
CA SER A 117 8.02 8.69 1.22
C SER A 117 7.45 7.41 1.82
N LYS A 118 6.93 6.51 0.97
CA LYS A 118 6.43 5.18 1.39
C LYS A 118 7.54 4.30 1.94
N VAL A 119 8.73 4.31 1.31
CA VAL A 119 9.90 3.56 1.78
C VAL A 119 10.34 4.05 3.16
N LEU A 120 10.50 5.36 3.35
CA LEU A 120 10.85 5.93 4.65
C LEU A 120 9.83 5.56 5.73
N THR A 121 8.54 5.72 5.42
CA THR A 121 7.45 5.39 6.35
C THR A 121 7.50 3.91 6.76
N ARG A 122 7.83 3.01 5.83
CA ARG A 122 7.98 1.58 6.13
C ARG A 122 9.17 1.31 7.05
N ILE A 123 10.31 1.96 6.83
CA ILE A 123 11.49 1.82 7.70
C ILE A 123 11.16 2.30 9.12
N ILE A 124 10.46 3.42 9.25
CA ILE A 124 10.02 3.94 10.55
C ILE A 124 9.05 2.96 11.23
N LEU A 125 8.05 2.46 10.49
CA LEU A 125 7.09 1.49 11.01
C LEU A 125 7.79 0.22 11.51
N ASP A 126 8.74 -0.33 10.74
CA ASP A 126 9.46 -1.54 11.13
C ASP A 126 10.33 -1.35 12.37
N ARG A 127 10.77 -0.12 12.68
CA ARG A 127 11.49 0.20 13.92
C ARG A 127 10.55 0.43 15.11
N LEU A 128 9.37 1.00 14.86
CA LEU A 128 8.42 1.34 15.92
C LEU A 128 7.52 0.17 16.32
N LYS A 129 7.28 -0.79 15.42
CA LYS A 129 6.29 -1.85 15.63
C LYS A 129 6.49 -2.61 16.94
N ASP A 130 7.73 -2.97 17.29
CA ASP A 130 8.00 -3.80 18.46
C ASP A 130 7.76 -3.00 19.76
N ALA A 131 8.22 -1.75 19.79
CA ALA A 131 7.99 -0.85 20.92
C ALA A 131 6.51 -0.43 21.10
N VAL A 132 5.75 -0.37 20.00
CA VAL A 132 4.31 -0.10 20.04
C VAL A 132 3.55 -1.33 20.53
N GLU A 133 3.93 -2.52 20.09
CA GLU A 133 3.27 -3.79 20.42
C GLU A 133 3.18 -4.01 21.94
N GLU A 134 4.23 -3.66 22.69
CA GLU A 134 4.27 -3.73 24.16
C GLU A 134 3.24 -2.81 24.85
N LYS A 135 2.81 -1.74 24.18
CA LYS A 135 1.87 -0.75 24.72
C LYS A 135 0.44 -0.95 24.23
N LEU A 136 0.21 -1.85 23.27
CA LEU A 136 -1.11 -2.09 22.71
C LEU A 136 -1.96 -2.94 23.64
N ARG A 137 -3.22 -2.52 23.79
CA ARG A 137 -4.26 -3.29 24.50
C ARG A 137 -4.43 -4.69 23.90
N PRO A 138 -4.58 -5.75 24.72
CA PRO A 138 -4.72 -7.12 24.21
C PRO A 138 -5.98 -7.32 23.34
N GLU A 139 -7.03 -6.53 23.56
CA GLU A 139 -8.28 -6.54 22.80
C GLU A 139 -8.13 -5.94 21.40
N GLN A 140 -7.11 -5.10 21.18
CA GLN A 140 -6.87 -4.53 19.86
C GLN A 140 -6.30 -5.60 18.93
N ALA A 141 -7.03 -5.93 17.86
CA ALA A 141 -6.62 -6.91 16.86
C ALA A 141 -6.28 -6.32 15.48
N GLY A 142 -6.82 -5.15 15.16
CA GLY A 142 -6.59 -4.51 13.87
C GLY A 142 -5.12 -4.17 13.64
N PHE A 143 -4.60 -4.52 12.45
CA PHE A 143 -3.23 -4.22 12.00
C PHE A 143 -2.10 -4.79 12.87
N ARG A 144 -2.39 -5.81 13.68
CA ARG A 144 -1.38 -6.51 14.48
C ARG A 144 -0.95 -7.81 13.82
N LYS A 145 0.28 -8.19 14.12
CA LYS A 145 0.81 -9.49 13.72
C LYS A 145 0.05 -10.58 14.48
N ASP A 146 -0.24 -11.70 13.81
CA ASP A 146 -0.82 -12.90 14.41
C ASP A 146 -2.21 -12.68 15.09
N LYS A 147 -2.92 -11.62 14.69
CA LYS A 147 -4.32 -11.36 15.06
C LYS A 147 -5.18 -11.29 13.81
N SER A 148 -6.28 -12.03 13.80
CA SER A 148 -7.24 -12.04 12.70
C SER A 148 -8.64 -11.61 13.16
N CYS A 149 -9.49 -11.26 12.19
CA CYS A 149 -10.91 -11.00 12.45
C CYS A 149 -11.60 -12.23 13.05
N THR A 150 -11.24 -13.42 12.60
CA THR A 150 -11.79 -14.69 13.10
C THR A 150 -11.50 -14.89 14.58
N ASP A 151 -10.27 -14.62 15.03
CA ASP A 151 -9.89 -14.76 16.45
C ASP A 151 -10.78 -13.89 17.34
N GLN A 152 -11.07 -12.66 16.91
CA GLN A 152 -11.94 -11.74 17.63
C GLN A 152 -13.40 -12.21 17.67
N ILE A 153 -13.92 -12.76 16.56
CA ILE A 153 -15.27 -13.33 16.54
C ILE A 153 -15.38 -14.49 17.53
N VAL A 154 -14.36 -15.35 17.60
CA VAL A 154 -14.29 -16.46 18.56
C VAL A 154 -14.24 -15.92 19.99
N THR A 155 -13.39 -14.93 20.28
CA THR A 155 -13.33 -14.29 21.60
C THR A 155 -14.69 -13.72 22.02
N LEU A 156 -15.39 -13.03 21.11
CA LEU A 156 -16.72 -12.49 21.40
C LEU A 156 -17.74 -13.58 21.69
N ARG A 157 -17.72 -14.70 20.96
CA ARG A 157 -18.61 -15.84 21.24
C ARG A 157 -18.37 -16.43 22.63
N ILE A 158 -17.12 -16.64 23.03
CA ILE A 158 -16.75 -17.16 24.36
C ILE A 158 -17.19 -16.24 25.50
N ILE A 159 -17.27 -14.92 25.27
CA ILE A 159 -17.71 -13.97 26.30
C ILE A 159 -19.24 -13.95 26.43
N ILE A 160 -19.96 -14.21 25.33
CA ILE A 160 -21.43 -14.13 25.28
C ILE A 160 -22.09 -15.45 25.70
N GLU A 161 -21.50 -16.59 25.31
CA GLU A 161 -21.97 -17.96 25.59
C GLU A 161 -21.44 -18.48 26.94
#